data_AF-A0A7J6S3N4-F1
#
_entry.id   AF-A0A7J6S3N4-F1
#
_cell.length_a   1.000
_cell.length_b   1.000
_cell.length_c   1.000
_cell.angle_alpha   90.00
_cell.angle_beta   90.00
_cell.angle_gamma   90.00
#
_symmetry.space_group_name_H-M   'P 1'
#
loop_
_entity.id
_entity.type
_entity.pdbx_description
1 polymer ?
#
loop_
_entity_poly.entity_id
_entity_poly.type
_entity_poly.pdbx_seq_one_letter_code
_entity_poly.pdbx_strand_id
1 'polypeptide(L)'
;MPGAASQDRVDEIKAKVKEESAEVVWRKKLRDRLREARKGVDGVEVTKQALSGRDKSITKIAKLLNRLRRLSGEPTSDGTISETKKLNVTMYSSELASALSDGTSSMKVKDVHKTVEVITELICTYGVDMGRHIMLELVKQFEASIGELSRRRVLSRIVT
;
A
#
# COMPACT_ATOMS: atom_id res chain seq x y z
N MET A 1 41.31 -4.34 25.43
CA MET A 1 39.86 -4.10 25.64
C MET A 1 39.35 -3.27 24.47
N PRO A 2 38.34 -3.71 23.70
CA PRO A 2 37.74 -2.87 22.67
C PRO A 2 37.12 -1.64 23.34
N GLY A 3 37.51 -0.42 22.93
CA GLY A 3 37.01 0.82 23.52
C GLY A 3 35.53 1.07 23.21
N ALA A 4 34.84 1.87 24.02
CA ALA A 4 33.39 2.14 23.90
C ALA A 4 32.92 2.48 22.45
N ALA A 5 33.73 3.22 21.68
CA ALA A 5 33.45 3.54 20.28
C ALA A 5 33.37 2.32 19.34
N SER A 6 34.01 1.20 19.69
CA SER A 6 33.90 -0.06 18.95
C SER A 6 32.62 -0.83 19.28
N GLN A 7 32.11 -0.69 20.51
CA GLN A 7 30.86 -1.31 20.95
C GLN A 7 29.65 -0.57 20.36
N ASP A 8 29.65 0.76 20.36
CA ASP A 8 28.60 1.59 19.75
C ASP A 8 28.42 1.27 18.26
N ARG A 9 29.53 1.08 17.53
CA ARG A 9 29.51 0.71 16.11
C ARG A 9 28.96 -0.69 15.89
N VAL A 10 29.26 -1.64 16.76
CA VAL A 10 28.70 -3.00 16.71
C VAL A 10 27.19 -2.96 16.95
N ASP A 11 26.72 -2.14 17.88
CA ASP A 11 25.30 -2.03 18.21
C ASP A 11 24.51 -1.30 17.11
N GLU A 12 25.09 -0.29 16.46
CA GLU A 12 24.51 0.34 15.25
C GLU A 12 24.35 -0.67 14.11
N ILE A 13 25.38 -1.52 13.87
CA ILE A 13 25.32 -2.56 12.84
C ILE A 13 24.22 -3.57 13.16
N LYS A 14 24.13 -4.05 14.41
CA LYS A 14 23.07 -4.97 14.82
C LYS A 14 21.68 -4.37 14.63
N ALA A 15 21.50 -3.08 14.93
CA ALA A 15 20.23 -2.38 14.72
C ALA A 15 19.84 -2.35 13.24
N LYS A 16 20.79 -1.99 12.34
CA LYS A 16 20.57 -1.99 10.89
C LYS A 16 20.24 -3.38 10.35
N VAL A 17 20.99 -4.40 10.75
CA VAL A 17 20.74 -5.80 10.33
C VAL A 17 19.34 -6.26 10.78
N LYS A 18 18.91 -5.88 11.99
CA LYS A 18 17.57 -6.20 12.49
C LYS A 18 16.48 -5.51 11.69
N GLU A 19 16.66 -4.23 11.35
CA GLU A 19 15.73 -3.47 10.50
C GLU A 19 15.61 -4.07 9.10
N GLU A 20 16.75 -4.38 8.46
CA GLU A 20 16.77 -5.02 7.14
C GLU A 20 16.12 -6.41 7.16
N SER A 21 16.37 -7.20 8.21
CA SER A 21 15.73 -8.51 8.37
C SER A 21 14.22 -8.40 8.52
N ALA A 22 13.75 -7.41 9.29
CA ALA A 22 12.32 -7.15 9.46
C ALA A 22 11.67 -6.72 8.13
N GLU A 23 12.34 -5.87 7.36
CA GLU A 23 11.91 -5.43 6.02
C GLU A 23 11.78 -6.63 5.06
N VAL A 24 12.76 -7.53 5.05
CA VAL A 24 12.74 -8.73 4.19
C VAL A 24 11.57 -9.64 4.55
N VAL A 25 11.33 -9.87 5.84
CA VAL A 25 10.21 -10.69 6.33
C VAL A 25 8.87 -10.05 5.97
N TRP A 26 8.72 -8.74 6.17
CA TRP A 26 7.52 -7.99 5.80
C TRP A 26 7.22 -8.07 4.30
N ARG A 27 8.23 -7.83 3.45
CA ARG A 27 8.10 -7.99 1.99
C ARG A 27 7.72 -9.40 1.58
N LYS A 28 8.31 -10.42 2.23
CA LYS A 28 7.97 -11.83 1.97
C LYS A 28 6.50 -12.10 2.28
N LYS A 29 6.01 -11.66 3.45
CA LYS A 29 4.62 -11.81 3.86
C LYS A 29 3.66 -11.18 2.84
N LEU A 30 3.94 -9.97 2.35
CA LEU A 30 3.09 -9.32 1.35
C LEU A 30 3.10 -10.06 0.01
N ARG A 31 4.27 -10.51 -0.46
CA ARG A 31 4.37 -11.32 -1.69
C ARG A 31 3.61 -12.62 -1.60
N ASP A 32 3.67 -13.31 -0.45
CA ASP A 32 2.96 -14.57 -0.25
C ASP A 32 1.44 -14.35 -0.29
N ARG A 33 0.94 -13.29 0.36
CA ARG A 33 -0.48 -12.88 0.27
C ARG A 33 -0.92 -12.59 -1.16
N LEU A 34 -0.13 -11.85 -1.94
CA LEU A 34 -0.44 -11.55 -3.34
C LEU A 34 -0.43 -12.82 -4.21
N ARG A 35 0.48 -13.76 -3.94
CA ARG A 35 0.53 -15.06 -4.64
C ARG A 35 -0.68 -15.92 -4.32
N GLU A 36 -1.09 -15.98 -3.06
CA GLU A 36 -2.30 -16.70 -2.64
C GLU A 36 -3.54 -16.11 -3.31
N ALA A 37 -3.66 -14.78 -3.30
CA ALA A 37 -4.74 -14.08 -4.00
C ALA A 37 -4.74 -14.42 -5.50
N ARG A 38 -3.58 -14.52 -6.15
CA ARG A 38 -3.48 -14.90 -7.57
C ARG A 38 -3.85 -16.36 -7.84
N LYS A 39 -3.45 -17.29 -6.98
CA LYS A 39 -3.80 -18.73 -7.10
C LYS A 39 -5.30 -18.97 -6.95
N GLY A 40 -5.99 -18.15 -6.16
CA GLY A 40 -7.46 -18.16 -6.06
C GLY A 40 -8.18 -17.57 -7.28
N VAL A 41 -7.46 -16.97 -8.24
CA VAL A 41 -8.01 -16.26 -9.40
C VAL A 41 -7.93 -17.09 -10.70
N ASP A 42 -7.32 -18.28 -10.67
CA ASP A 42 -7.48 -19.28 -11.74
C ASP A 42 -8.93 -19.83 -11.84
N GLY A 43 -9.84 -19.38 -10.96
CA GLY A 43 -11.29 -19.49 -11.08
C GLY A 43 -11.95 -18.13 -10.91
N VAL A 44 -12.33 -17.50 -12.02
CA VAL A 44 -12.84 -16.12 -12.17
C VAL A 44 -14.18 -15.83 -11.44
N GLU A 45 -14.71 -16.74 -10.62
CA GLU A 45 -16.02 -16.59 -9.97
C GLU A 45 -15.99 -16.14 -8.51
N VAL A 46 -14.84 -16.17 -7.82
CA VAL A 46 -14.78 -15.86 -6.38
C VAL A 46 -15.05 -14.36 -6.09
N THR A 47 -14.87 -13.45 -7.05
CA THR A 47 -14.96 -12.00 -6.78
C THR A 47 -16.38 -11.43 -6.90
N LYS A 48 -17.21 -11.80 -7.87
CA LYS A 48 -18.55 -11.17 -8.00
C LYS A 48 -19.52 -11.60 -6.92
N GLN A 49 -19.57 -12.90 -6.58
CA GLN A 49 -20.44 -13.39 -5.50
C GLN A 49 -19.96 -12.92 -4.13
N ALA A 50 -18.66 -13.01 -3.82
CA ALA A 50 -18.13 -12.58 -2.52
C ALA A 50 -18.24 -11.07 -2.28
N LEU A 51 -18.28 -10.26 -3.35
CA LEU A 51 -18.47 -8.81 -3.26
C LEU A 51 -19.95 -8.39 -3.34
N SER A 52 -20.87 -9.30 -3.69
CA SER A 52 -22.28 -8.97 -3.89
C SER A 52 -22.99 -8.52 -2.60
N GLY A 53 -22.64 -9.12 -1.46
CA GLY A 53 -23.18 -8.78 -0.13
C GLY A 53 -22.46 -7.64 0.58
N ARG A 54 -21.46 -7.02 -0.04
CA ARG A 54 -20.71 -5.90 0.55
C ARG A 54 -21.41 -4.57 0.28
N ASP A 55 -21.16 -3.62 1.17
CA ASP A 55 -21.84 -2.32 1.18
C ASP A 55 -21.39 -1.45 -0.01
N LYS A 56 -22.36 -0.93 -0.77
CA LYS A 56 -22.19 -0.09 -1.97
C LYS A 56 -22.51 1.39 -1.70
N SER A 57 -22.63 1.80 -0.43
CA SER A 57 -22.95 3.16 -0.03
C SER A 57 -21.92 4.15 -0.58
N ILE A 58 -22.37 5.01 -1.50
CA ILE A 58 -21.57 6.07 -2.12
C ILE A 58 -20.91 6.94 -1.04
N THR A 59 -21.64 7.26 0.03
CA THR A 59 -21.13 8.06 1.15
C THR A 59 -19.96 7.39 1.87
N LYS A 60 -20.04 6.07 2.10
CA LYS A 60 -18.94 5.33 2.73
C LYS A 60 -17.75 5.17 1.80
N ILE A 61 -18.00 4.95 0.51
CA ILE A 61 -16.95 4.90 -0.51
C ILE A 61 -16.23 6.26 -0.61
N ALA A 62 -16.97 7.37 -0.60
CA ALA A 62 -16.39 8.71 -0.58
C ALA A 62 -15.53 8.96 0.67
N LYS A 63 -15.94 8.43 1.83
CA LYS A 63 -15.12 8.46 3.06
C LYS A 63 -13.83 7.67 2.89
N LEU A 64 -13.89 6.45 2.35
CA LEU A 64 -12.70 5.66 2.04
C LEU A 64 -11.77 6.41 1.06
N LEU A 65 -12.29 6.98 -0.02
CA LEU A 65 -11.48 7.76 -0.98
C LEU A 65 -10.78 8.96 -0.30
N ASN A 66 -11.50 9.70 0.55
CA ASN A 66 -10.90 10.80 1.30
C ASN A 66 -9.83 10.34 2.29
N ARG A 67 -10.03 9.17 2.90
CA ARG A 67 -9.05 8.54 3.78
C ARG A 67 -7.78 8.14 3.02
N LEU A 68 -7.93 7.58 1.82
CA LEU A 68 -6.80 7.24 0.94
C LEU A 68 -5.96 8.46 0.59
N ARG A 69 -6.60 9.59 0.26
CA ARG A 69 -5.91 10.88 0.03
C ARG A 69 -5.16 11.42 1.25
N ARG A 70 -5.55 11.00 2.45
CA ARG A 70 -5.00 11.49 3.73
C ARG A 70 -4.30 10.39 4.53
N LEU A 71 -3.86 9.31 3.85
CA LEU A 71 -3.22 8.17 4.51
C LEU A 71 -2.02 8.58 5.37
N SER A 72 -1.26 9.61 4.98
CA SER A 72 -0.14 10.15 5.76
C SER A 72 -0.52 10.57 7.18
N GLY A 73 -1.77 11.00 7.41
CA GLY A 73 -2.30 11.36 8.71
C GLY A 73 -2.80 10.18 9.55
N GLU A 74 -2.94 8.99 8.97
CA GLU A 74 -3.38 7.79 9.68
C GLU A 74 -2.23 7.16 10.47
N PRO A 75 -2.44 6.72 11.72
CA PRO A 75 -1.41 6.07 12.51
C PRO A 75 -1.02 4.69 11.95
N THR A 76 -1.99 3.90 11.47
CA THR A 76 -1.78 2.55 10.90
C THR A 76 -2.64 2.32 9.65
N SER A 77 -2.41 1.22 8.94
CA SER A 77 -3.20 0.79 7.76
C SER A 77 -4.51 0.10 8.15
N ASP A 78 -4.67 -0.36 9.40
CA ASP A 78 -5.72 -1.30 9.82
C ASP A 78 -7.14 -0.76 9.60
N GLY A 79 -7.36 0.51 9.93
CA GLY A 79 -8.67 1.14 9.77
C GLY A 79 -9.10 1.19 8.30
N THR A 80 -8.17 1.58 7.42
CA THR A 80 -8.39 1.65 5.97
C THR A 80 -8.60 0.25 5.38
N ILE A 81 -7.80 -0.73 5.82
CA ILE A 81 -7.92 -2.14 5.41
C ILE A 81 -9.29 -2.72 5.85
N SER A 82 -9.71 -2.46 7.09
CA SER A 82 -10.99 -2.91 7.63
C SER A 82 -12.18 -2.35 6.84
N GLU A 83 -12.12 -1.08 6.44
CA GLU A 83 -13.14 -0.44 5.61
C GLU A 83 -13.16 -1.02 4.18
N THR A 84 -11.98 -1.23 3.60
CA THR A 84 -11.80 -1.85 2.28
C THR A 84 -12.44 -3.25 2.20
N LYS A 85 -12.41 -4.03 3.28
CA LYS A 85 -13.03 -5.36 3.37
C LYS A 85 -14.56 -5.33 3.45
N LYS A 86 -15.15 -4.22 3.90
CA LYS A 86 -16.60 -4.09 4.11
C LYS A 86 -17.33 -3.53 2.88
N LEU A 87 -16.64 -2.72 2.09
CA LEU A 87 -17.21 -2.05 0.94
C LEU A 87 -17.09 -2.89 -0.34
N ASN A 88 -17.96 -2.60 -1.29
CA ASN A 88 -17.79 -3.00 -2.69
C ASN A 88 -17.46 -1.76 -3.51
N VAL A 89 -16.20 -1.66 -3.92
CA VAL A 89 -15.65 -0.52 -4.64
C VAL A 89 -15.30 -0.85 -6.10
N THR A 90 -15.82 -1.95 -6.65
CA THR A 90 -15.43 -2.41 -7.99
C THR A 90 -15.71 -1.38 -9.08
N MET A 91 -16.73 -0.53 -8.90
CA MET A 91 -17.06 0.56 -9.82
C MET A 91 -16.18 1.80 -9.67
N TYR A 92 -15.32 1.84 -8.64
CA TYR A 92 -14.53 3.02 -8.24
C TYR A 92 -13.02 2.77 -8.33
N SER A 93 -12.58 1.80 -9.15
CA SER A 93 -11.17 1.42 -9.21
C SER A 93 -10.26 2.56 -9.67
N SER A 94 -10.74 3.40 -10.59
CA SER A 94 -9.98 4.55 -11.09
C SER A 94 -9.88 5.63 -10.01
N GLU A 95 -10.98 5.92 -9.33
CA GLU A 95 -11.04 6.90 -8.24
C GLU A 95 -10.20 6.48 -7.05
N LEU A 96 -10.12 5.17 -6.75
CA LEU A 96 -9.22 4.62 -5.74
C LEU A 96 -7.75 4.83 -6.12
N ALA A 97 -7.38 4.54 -7.37
CA ALA A 97 -6.04 4.76 -7.87
C ALA A 97 -5.65 6.26 -7.81
N SER A 98 -6.54 7.14 -8.26
CA SER A 98 -6.35 8.59 -8.16
C SER A 98 -6.26 9.06 -6.71
N ALA A 99 -7.13 8.60 -5.82
CA ALA A 99 -7.11 8.99 -4.42
C ALA A 99 -5.82 8.58 -3.70
N LEU A 100 -5.31 7.37 -3.97
CA LEU A 100 -4.01 6.92 -3.47
C LEU A 100 -2.87 7.81 -3.99
N SER A 101 -2.88 8.08 -5.29
CA SER A 101 -1.87 8.90 -5.95
C SER A 101 -1.86 10.35 -5.46
N ASP A 102 -3.03 10.98 -5.34
CA ASP A 102 -3.20 12.33 -4.80
C ASP A 102 -2.58 12.44 -3.40
N GLY A 103 -2.78 11.39 -2.58
CA GLY A 103 -2.25 11.36 -1.22
C GLY A 103 -0.73 11.38 -1.13
N THR A 104 -0.02 10.91 -2.17
CA THR A 104 1.45 10.84 -2.20
C THR A 104 2.13 12.20 -2.07
N SER A 105 1.46 13.28 -2.45
CA SER A 105 1.98 14.65 -2.33
C SER A 105 2.25 15.07 -0.87
N SER A 106 1.52 14.50 0.10
CA SER A 106 1.67 14.80 1.52
C SER A 106 2.47 13.74 2.30
N MET A 107 2.79 12.62 1.65
CA MET A 107 3.42 11.48 2.30
C MET A 107 4.90 11.69 2.56
N LYS A 108 5.40 11.03 3.61
CA LYS A 108 6.82 10.87 3.88
C LYS A 108 7.23 9.43 3.64
N VAL A 109 8.54 9.18 3.64
CA VAL A 109 9.11 7.83 3.55
C VAL A 109 8.49 6.85 4.54
N LYS A 110 8.24 7.29 5.78
CA LYS A 110 7.67 6.44 6.83
C LYS A 110 6.25 5.95 6.51
N ASP A 111 5.55 6.62 5.59
CA ASP A 111 4.18 6.26 5.20
C ASP A 111 4.15 5.16 4.13
N VAL A 112 5.29 4.85 3.50
CA VAL A 112 5.37 3.89 2.39
C VAL A 112 4.85 2.51 2.79
N HIS A 113 5.27 1.96 3.93
CA HIS A 113 4.83 0.63 4.37
C HIS A 113 3.32 0.54 4.49
N LYS A 114 2.70 1.48 5.21
CA LYS A 114 1.26 1.58 5.38
C LYS A 114 0.53 1.68 4.03
N THR A 115 1.05 2.48 3.10
CA THR A 115 0.48 2.61 1.74
C THR A 115 0.57 1.29 0.97
N VAL A 116 1.71 0.61 1.01
CA VAL A 116 1.91 -0.68 0.33
C VAL A 116 0.99 -1.78 0.92
N GLU A 117 0.75 -1.77 2.23
CA GLU A 117 -0.21 -2.68 2.87
C GLU A 117 -1.65 -2.46 2.38
N VAL A 118 -2.07 -1.20 2.26
CA VAL A 118 -3.39 -0.84 1.71
C VAL A 118 -3.52 -1.25 0.25
N ILE A 119 -2.50 -0.98 -0.57
CA ILE A 119 -2.46 -1.40 -1.98
C ILE A 119 -2.54 -2.92 -2.08
N THR A 120 -1.78 -3.64 -1.25
CA THR A 120 -1.81 -5.10 -1.20
C THR A 120 -3.21 -5.61 -0.87
N GLU A 121 -3.88 -5.01 0.12
CA GLU A 121 -5.25 -5.38 0.47
C GLU A 121 -6.24 -5.13 -0.67
N LEU A 122 -6.13 -3.99 -1.36
CA LEU A 122 -6.96 -3.67 -2.52
C LEU A 122 -6.79 -4.71 -3.64
N ILE A 123 -5.55 -5.12 -3.92
CA ILE A 123 -5.26 -6.15 -4.92
C ILE A 123 -5.81 -7.51 -4.48
N CYS A 124 -5.58 -7.91 -3.23
CA CYS A 124 -6.08 -9.19 -2.72
C CYS A 124 -7.61 -9.24 -2.69
N THR A 125 -8.28 -8.10 -2.47
CA THR A 125 -9.74 -8.02 -2.36
C THR A 125 -10.43 -7.91 -3.71
N TYR A 126 -9.89 -7.10 -4.63
CA TYR A 126 -10.56 -6.73 -5.89
C TYR A 126 -9.88 -7.27 -7.13
N GLY A 127 -8.74 -7.95 -6.98
CA GLY A 127 -8.03 -8.63 -8.05
C GLY A 127 -6.94 -7.81 -8.72
N VAL A 128 -6.29 -8.44 -9.70
CA VAL A 128 -5.10 -7.92 -10.39
C VAL A 128 -5.39 -6.64 -11.18
N ASP A 129 -6.60 -6.47 -11.70
CA ASP A 129 -6.96 -5.27 -12.46
C ASP A 129 -6.97 -4.01 -11.59
N MET A 130 -7.37 -4.12 -10.32
CA MET A 130 -7.21 -3.03 -9.35
C MET A 130 -5.74 -2.67 -9.18
N GLY A 131 -4.86 -3.67 -9.07
CA GLY A 131 -3.41 -3.45 -9.00
C GLY A 131 -2.85 -2.74 -10.22
N ARG A 132 -3.29 -3.13 -11.43
CA ARG A 132 -2.90 -2.47 -12.68
C ARG A 132 -3.28 -0.99 -12.70
N HIS A 133 -4.52 -0.65 -12.34
CA HIS A 133 -4.96 0.75 -12.29
C HIS A 133 -4.14 1.58 -11.29
N ILE A 134 -3.89 1.05 -10.10
CA ILE A 134 -3.07 1.73 -9.08
C ILE A 134 -1.65 1.96 -9.61
N MET A 135 -1.00 0.94 -10.16
CA MET A 135 0.37 1.05 -10.65
C MET A 135 0.50 2.02 -11.82
N LEU A 136 -0.44 2.00 -12.77
CA LEU A 136 -0.46 2.94 -13.89
C LEU A 136 -0.55 4.39 -13.41
N GLU A 137 -1.44 4.68 -12.46
CA GLU A 137 -1.60 6.04 -11.94
C GLU A 137 -0.37 6.48 -11.13
N LEU A 138 0.23 5.60 -10.32
CA LEU A 138 1.45 5.92 -9.56
C LEU A 138 2.65 6.20 -10.48
N VAL A 139 2.82 5.44 -11.56
CA VAL A 139 3.89 5.65 -12.55
C VAL A 139 3.70 6.98 -13.28
N LYS A 140 2.48 7.25 -13.77
CA LYS A 140 2.14 8.53 -14.39
C LYS A 140 2.49 9.72 -13.48
N GLN A 141 2.28 9.58 -12.18
CA GLN A 141 2.50 10.66 -11.22
C GLN A 141 3.95 10.78 -10.80
N PHE A 142 4.71 9.68 -10.87
CA PHE A 142 6.16 9.70 -10.76
C PHE A 142 6.82 10.44 -11.92
N GLU A 143 6.30 10.26 -13.13
CA GLU A 143 6.73 10.98 -14.33
C GLU A 143 6.34 12.47 -14.27
N ALA A 144 5.15 12.79 -13.76
CA ALA A 144 4.71 14.18 -13.61
C ALA A 144 5.45 14.96 -12.51
N SER A 145 6.08 14.29 -11.54
CA SER A 145 6.69 14.91 -10.36
C SER A 145 8.18 15.27 -10.53
N ILE A 146 8.65 15.58 -11.75
CA ILE A 146 10.05 15.90 -12.07
C ILE A 146 10.63 17.05 -11.20
N GLY A 147 9.80 18.00 -10.77
CA GLY A 147 10.19 19.09 -9.85
C GLY A 147 9.97 18.82 -8.36
N GLU A 148 9.34 17.70 -7.99
CA GLU A 148 8.93 17.39 -6.61
C GLU A 148 9.74 16.21 -6.04
N LEU A 149 11.01 16.46 -5.73
CA LEU A 149 11.95 15.40 -5.28
C LEU A 149 11.43 14.59 -4.09
N SER A 150 10.77 15.24 -3.13
CA SER A 150 10.17 14.58 -1.97
C SER A 150 9.10 13.57 -2.38
N ARG A 151 8.21 13.97 -3.30
CA ARG A 151 7.13 13.11 -3.81
C ARG A 151 7.68 11.99 -4.67
N ARG A 152 8.64 12.27 -5.58
CA ARG A 152 9.35 11.25 -6.37
C ARG A 152 10.00 10.18 -5.50
N ARG A 153 10.62 10.56 -4.39
CA ARG A 153 11.25 9.60 -3.45
C ARG A 153 10.23 8.65 -2.85
N VAL A 154 9.05 9.14 -2.47
CA VAL A 154 7.97 8.30 -1.94
C VAL A 154 7.42 7.39 -3.04
N LEU A 155 7.06 7.96 -4.20
CA LEU A 155 6.53 7.21 -5.33
C LEU A 155 7.49 6.10 -5.80
N SER A 156 8.79 6.42 -5.93
CA SER A 156 9.81 5.42 -6.26
C SER A 156 9.82 4.27 -5.27
N ARG A 157 9.72 4.55 -3.96
CA ARG A 157 9.72 3.51 -2.92
C ARG A 157 8.45 2.68 -2.85
N ILE A 158 7.32 3.22 -3.31
CA ILE A 158 6.07 2.46 -3.42
C ILE A 158 6.14 1.52 -4.64
N VAL A 159 6.78 1.94 -5.73
CA VAL A 159 6.82 1.21 -7.00
C VAL A 159 7.91 0.12 -7.03
N THR A 160 8.99 0.23 -6.24
CA THR A 160 10.12 -0.71 -6.18
C THR A 160 10.06 -1.67 -4.99
#